data_AF-A0A2E5KQD4-F1
#
_entry.id   AF-A0A2E5KQD4-F1
#
_cell.length_a   1.000
_cell.length_b   1.000
_cell.length_c   1.000
_cell.angle_alpha   90.00
_cell.angle_beta   90.00
_cell.angle_gamma   90.00
#
_symmetry.space_group_name_H-M   'P 1'
#
loop_
_entity.id
_entity.type
_entity.pdbx_description
1 polymer ?
#
loop_
_entity_poly.entity_id
_entity_poly.type
_entity_poly.pdbx_seq_one_letter_code
_entity_poly.pdbx_strand_id
1 'polypeptide(L)'
;MQNRSGFCCNLGPIPFFGSGPRIDLRIARPPFARRHFDRKSAAALVAAVLVLFASGGAPAQVQTTLADGLLPRLSEWLAPDATPDNVVRVLTERAREEFSPEFLATESPFLVALGRLAFRSPLIFGSYAARAGLSCDICHSAGGTNADFFVSEVSDRPGNVDVTHGFWRRESEDGLANPINIPSLRGVRWTAPYGRDGRFASLEAFTRNVIVHEFAGDEPPAVLIDALAAYQRALAFPAAAQVGPAGRLTAEAGADARRGEVIFRRDCAACHIPSAGFVDRRAHDVGTGGHFDTPTLFGLAASAPYFHDGRAAGLQAVITHFESVLGLTYNPTQHEDLYAYLSAIGAEAPPSRRSFAIDLADLDKFADALDFPLNDEDLELTDLIAAMLRTEVGRIAERFPPESHAAGRGLLQEWSRDLIEVTRLAKADRFAEARDALTAWRSRLAADLPALARVESTSLYNPETLRRMVITAYR
;
A
#
# COMPACT_ATOMS: atom_id res chain seq x y z
N MET A 1 -31.12 39.99 -31.83
CA MET A 1 -31.45 38.97 -32.83
C MET A 1 -30.30 37.96 -32.89
N GLN A 2 -30.63 36.67 -32.67
CA GLN A 2 -29.96 35.43 -33.12
C GLN A 2 -28.50 35.10 -32.74
N ASN A 3 -28.36 34.30 -31.68
CA ASN A 3 -27.90 32.89 -31.64
C ASN A 3 -26.79 32.35 -32.59
N ARG A 4 -25.82 31.69 -31.93
CA ARG A 4 -25.31 30.30 -32.09
C ARG A 4 -23.99 30.00 -32.85
N SER A 5 -23.12 29.35 -32.05
CA SER A 5 -22.42 28.05 -32.25
C SER A 5 -21.08 27.97 -32.99
N GLY A 6 -20.07 27.49 -32.26
CA GLY A 6 -19.43 26.19 -32.56
C GLY A 6 -18.06 26.22 -33.24
N PHE A 7 -17.00 25.89 -32.49
CA PHE A 7 -15.77 25.31 -33.04
C PHE A 7 -15.38 24.09 -32.20
N CYS A 8 -16.03 22.96 -32.49
CA CYS A 8 -15.52 21.63 -32.17
C CYS A 8 -14.78 21.08 -33.39
N CYS A 9 -13.59 20.52 -33.12
CA CYS A 9 -13.00 19.32 -33.69
C CYS A 9 -13.36 18.95 -35.14
N ASN A 10 -12.39 19.16 -36.01
CA ASN A 10 -12.37 18.65 -37.37
C ASN A 10 -11.57 17.33 -37.38
N LEU A 11 -12.25 16.18 -37.37
CA LEU A 11 -11.67 14.88 -37.71
C LEU A 11 -12.62 14.16 -38.66
N GLY A 12 -12.17 13.99 -39.90
CA GLY A 12 -12.89 13.30 -40.97
C GLY A 12 -12.99 11.79 -40.77
N PRO A 13 -13.78 11.09 -41.62
CA PRO A 13 -14.06 9.67 -41.46
C PRO A 13 -12.87 8.80 -41.92
N ILE A 14 -12.49 7.82 -41.09
CA ILE A 14 -11.48 6.80 -41.42
C ILE A 14 -12.20 5.56 -42.00
N PRO A 15 -11.70 4.95 -43.09
CA PRO A 15 -12.38 3.86 -43.76
C PRO A 15 -12.21 2.51 -43.05
N PHE A 16 -13.27 1.70 -43.09
CA PHE A 16 -13.30 0.29 -42.73
C PHE A 16 -12.29 -0.52 -43.58
N PHE A 17 -11.39 -1.26 -42.92
CA PHE A 17 -10.61 -2.33 -43.55
C PHE A 17 -10.69 -3.64 -42.74
N GLY A 18 -11.27 -4.64 -43.41
CA GLY A 18 -10.79 -6.01 -43.58
C GLY A 18 -10.12 -6.76 -42.41
N SER A 19 -10.74 -7.88 -42.06
CA SER A 19 -10.21 -9.03 -41.32
C SER A 19 -8.79 -9.46 -41.75
N GLY A 20 -7.84 -9.39 -40.82
CA GLY A 20 -6.47 -9.96 -40.86
C GLY A 20 -6.16 -10.75 -39.57
N PRO A 21 -5.12 -11.60 -39.53
CA PRO A 21 -5.10 -12.83 -38.76
C PRO A 21 -4.88 -12.61 -37.25
N ARG A 22 -5.44 -13.53 -36.44
CA ARG A 22 -5.21 -13.64 -35.00
C ARG A 22 -3.72 -13.85 -34.73
N ILE A 23 -3.07 -12.89 -34.07
CA ILE A 23 -1.73 -13.04 -33.51
C ILE A 23 -1.90 -13.69 -32.12
N ASP A 24 -1.47 -14.94 -32.01
CA ASP A 24 -1.41 -15.69 -30.76
C ASP A 24 -0.11 -15.28 -30.03
N LEU A 25 -0.19 -14.30 -29.13
CA LEU A 25 0.95 -13.85 -28.31
C LEU A 25 1.20 -14.85 -27.17
N ARG A 26 1.77 -16.01 -27.50
CA ARG A 26 2.47 -16.84 -26.51
C ARG A 26 3.82 -16.23 -26.22
N ILE A 27 3.90 -15.41 -25.19
CA ILE A 27 5.18 -14.96 -24.62
C ILE A 27 5.81 -16.16 -23.91
N ALA A 28 6.78 -16.80 -24.55
CA ALA A 28 7.60 -17.83 -23.92
C ALA A 28 8.50 -17.16 -22.86
N ARG A 29 8.31 -17.51 -21.58
CA ARG A 29 9.25 -17.16 -20.50
C ARG A 29 10.52 -18.03 -20.65
N PRO A 30 11.74 -17.46 -20.57
CA PRO A 30 12.95 -18.27 -20.55
C PRO A 30 13.09 -19.00 -19.21
N PRO A 31 13.75 -20.17 -19.16
CA PRO A 31 13.98 -20.90 -17.91
C PRO A 31 14.94 -20.14 -16.98
N PHE A 32 14.65 -20.22 -15.69
CA PHE A 32 15.46 -19.66 -14.59
C PHE A 32 16.91 -20.15 -14.70
N ALA A 33 17.83 -19.24 -15.08
CA ALA A 33 19.26 -19.54 -15.10
C ALA A 33 19.86 -19.15 -13.74
N ARG A 34 20.37 -20.14 -13.00
CA ARG A 34 21.18 -19.94 -11.78
C ARG A 34 22.35 -19.00 -12.10
N ARG A 35 22.38 -17.80 -11.49
CA ARG A 35 23.55 -16.92 -11.51
C ARG A 35 24.12 -16.85 -10.09
N HIS A 36 25.37 -17.28 -9.95
CA HIS A 36 26.12 -17.16 -8.70
C HIS A 36 26.32 -15.68 -8.35
N PHE A 37 25.92 -15.31 -7.13
CA PHE A 37 26.10 -13.98 -6.55
C PHE A 37 27.51 -13.84 -5.95
N ASP A 38 28.11 -12.66 -6.11
CA ASP A 38 29.45 -12.33 -5.60
C ASP A 38 29.43 -12.09 -4.08
N ARG A 39 30.16 -12.94 -3.34
CA ARG A 39 30.23 -13.00 -1.87
C ARG A 39 30.69 -11.72 -1.18
N LYS A 40 31.24 -10.75 -1.92
CA LYS A 40 31.85 -9.54 -1.32
C LYS A 40 30.83 -8.46 -0.93
N SER A 41 29.62 -8.48 -1.48
CA SER A 41 28.57 -7.50 -1.16
C SER A 41 27.77 -7.87 0.10
N ALA A 42 27.73 -9.16 0.48
CA ALA A 42 26.95 -9.68 1.60
C ALA A 42 27.56 -9.37 2.99
N ALA A 43 28.88 -9.17 3.09
CA ALA A 43 29.54 -8.92 4.37
C ALA A 43 29.25 -7.54 4.96
N ALA A 44 28.83 -6.56 4.14
CA ALA A 44 28.50 -5.21 4.59
C ALA A 44 27.10 -5.11 5.21
N LEU A 45 26.15 -5.94 4.77
CA LEU A 45 24.76 -5.93 5.26
C LEU A 45 24.62 -6.56 6.65
N VAL A 46 25.41 -7.60 6.94
CA VAL A 46 25.31 -8.42 8.17
C VAL A 46 25.89 -7.72 9.41
N ALA A 47 26.88 -6.82 9.24
CA ALA A 47 27.49 -6.11 10.37
C ALA A 47 26.62 -4.96 10.91
N ALA A 48 25.74 -4.38 10.09
CA ALA A 48 24.88 -3.27 10.50
C ALA A 48 23.73 -3.72 11.42
N VAL A 49 23.21 -4.93 11.24
CA VAL A 49 22.04 -5.45 12.00
C VAL A 49 22.39 -5.86 13.43
N LEU A 50 23.63 -6.27 13.70
CA LEU A 50 24.06 -6.78 15.01
C LEU A 50 24.55 -5.71 16.00
N VAL A 51 24.88 -4.49 15.54
CA VAL A 51 25.30 -3.37 16.41
C VAL A 51 24.12 -2.48 16.84
N LEU A 52 22.95 -2.62 16.19
CA LEU A 52 21.79 -1.73 16.35
C LEU A 52 21.02 -1.82 17.68
N PHE A 53 21.41 -2.70 18.61
CA PHE A 53 20.82 -2.76 19.96
C PHE A 53 21.76 -2.32 21.09
N ALA A 54 22.99 -1.85 20.81
CA ALA A 54 23.98 -1.59 21.86
C ALA A 54 24.60 -0.17 21.90
N SER A 55 24.26 0.74 20.98
CA SER A 55 24.81 2.11 21.03
C SER A 55 23.77 3.17 20.70
N GLY A 56 23.31 3.86 21.75
CA GLY A 56 22.39 4.99 21.69
C GLY A 56 23.02 6.23 21.03
N GLY A 57 22.93 6.30 19.71
CA GLY A 57 23.06 7.54 18.95
C GLY A 57 21.74 7.83 18.24
N ALA A 58 20.96 8.77 18.77
CA ALA A 58 19.70 9.20 18.15
C ALA A 58 20.02 9.93 16.83
N PRO A 59 19.45 9.53 15.68
CA PRO A 59 19.33 10.44 14.55
C PRO A 59 18.29 11.53 14.88
N ALA A 60 18.33 12.64 14.14
CA ALA A 60 17.47 13.82 14.30
C ALA A 60 16.03 13.45 14.64
N GLN A 61 15.45 14.22 15.57
CA GLN A 61 14.13 14.02 16.17
C GLN A 61 13.08 13.62 15.13
N VAL A 62 12.82 12.31 15.00
CA VAL A 62 11.49 11.83 14.67
C VAL A 62 10.59 12.50 15.71
N GLN A 63 9.54 13.20 15.24
CA GLN A 63 8.54 13.87 16.07
C GLN A 63 8.48 13.20 17.44
N THR A 64 8.77 13.92 18.52
CA THR A 64 8.54 13.42 19.88
C THR A 64 7.11 12.91 19.91
N THR A 65 6.98 11.59 19.91
CA THR A 65 5.74 10.94 19.51
C THR A 65 4.72 11.15 20.60
N LEU A 66 3.45 11.09 20.23
CA LEU A 66 2.36 10.88 21.16
C LEU A 66 2.66 9.60 21.96
N ALA A 67 3.29 9.78 23.13
CA ALA A 67 3.67 8.76 24.10
C ALA A 67 4.64 7.67 23.63
N ASP A 68 5.95 8.00 23.65
CA ASP A 68 7.06 7.08 23.42
C ASP A 68 6.86 5.71 24.11
N GLY A 69 6.64 4.68 23.29
CA GLY A 69 6.54 3.29 23.71
C GLY A 69 5.21 2.85 24.35
N LEU A 70 4.23 3.75 24.51
CA LEU A 70 2.89 3.42 25.04
C LEU A 70 1.90 3.01 23.95
N LEU A 71 2.07 3.53 22.73
CA LEU A 71 1.23 3.23 21.58
C LEU A 71 2.00 2.45 20.49
N PRO A 72 1.30 1.68 19.63
CA PRO A 72 1.94 1.02 18.48
C PRO A 72 2.56 2.05 17.52
N ARG A 73 3.67 1.70 16.87
CA ARG A 73 4.44 2.62 16.00
C ARG A 73 3.63 3.23 14.86
N LEU A 74 2.53 2.60 14.48
CA LEU A 74 1.62 3.14 13.47
C LEU A 74 1.09 4.54 13.85
N SER A 75 0.99 4.89 15.14
CA SER A 75 0.57 6.23 15.56
C SER A 75 1.64 7.31 15.36
N GLU A 76 2.90 6.93 15.11
CA GLU A 76 4.00 7.87 14.86
C GLU A 76 3.89 8.56 13.49
N TRP A 77 3.02 8.04 12.60
CA TRP A 77 2.79 8.56 11.25
C TRP A 77 1.53 9.42 11.16
N LEU A 78 1.03 9.92 12.30
CA LEU A 78 -0.15 10.77 12.37
C LEU A 78 0.25 12.22 12.63
N ALA A 79 -0.61 13.14 12.21
CA ALA A 79 -0.40 14.55 12.45
C ALA A 79 -0.32 14.85 13.97
N PRO A 80 0.54 15.79 14.42
CA PRO A 80 0.66 16.13 15.84
C PRO A 80 -0.65 16.59 16.51
N ASP A 81 -1.59 17.10 15.71
CA ASP A 81 -2.92 17.54 16.12
C ASP A 81 -4.01 16.46 15.93
N ALA A 82 -3.63 15.23 15.56
CA ALA A 82 -4.56 14.12 15.48
C ALA A 82 -5.34 13.96 16.78
N THR A 83 -6.66 13.80 16.70
CA THR A 83 -7.49 13.63 17.90
C THR A 83 -7.34 12.22 18.46
N PRO A 84 -7.64 12.00 19.76
CA PRO A 84 -7.69 10.65 20.33
C PRO A 84 -8.56 9.67 19.53
N ASP A 85 -9.70 10.14 18.99
CA ASP A 85 -10.58 9.31 18.17
C ASP A 85 -9.95 8.97 16.81
N ASN A 86 -9.19 9.89 16.20
CA ASN A 86 -8.41 9.59 14.99
C ASN A 86 -7.37 8.50 15.26
N VAL A 87 -6.60 8.63 16.35
CA VAL A 87 -5.58 7.63 16.73
C VAL A 87 -6.22 6.27 16.99
N VAL A 88 -7.32 6.21 17.74
CA VAL A 88 -8.04 4.97 18.01
C VAL A 88 -8.55 4.34 16.72
N ARG A 89 -9.13 5.13 15.81
CA ARG A 89 -9.62 4.65 14.51
C ARG A 89 -8.49 4.03 13.70
N VAL A 90 -7.40 4.76 13.44
CA VAL A 90 -6.26 4.30 12.64
C VAL A 90 -5.65 3.01 13.21
N LEU A 91 -5.53 2.94 14.53
CA LEU A 91 -4.95 1.79 15.20
C LEU A 91 -5.90 0.60 15.30
N THR A 92 -7.22 0.76 15.22
CA THR A 92 -8.18 -0.35 15.39
C THR A 92 -8.88 -0.77 14.11
N GLU A 93 -8.81 0.05 13.08
CA GLU A 93 -9.37 -0.22 11.76
C GLU A 93 -8.27 -0.52 10.74
N ARG A 94 -8.61 -1.36 9.77
CA ARG A 94 -7.76 -1.71 8.64
C ARG A 94 -8.61 -1.73 7.38
N ALA A 95 -8.15 -0.99 6.38
CA ALA A 95 -8.75 -1.03 5.06
C ALA A 95 -8.76 -2.47 4.52
N ARG A 96 -9.83 -2.86 3.84
CA ARG A 96 -9.94 -4.23 3.33
C ARG A 96 -8.96 -4.44 2.19
N GLU A 97 -8.25 -5.56 2.26
CA GLU A 97 -7.39 -6.00 1.17
C GLU A 97 -8.21 -6.90 0.25
N GLU A 98 -8.40 -6.47 -0.99
CA GLU A 98 -9.16 -7.20 -2.00
C GLU A 98 -8.24 -7.66 -3.11
N PHE A 99 -8.35 -8.94 -3.46
CA PHE A 99 -7.51 -9.55 -4.49
C PHE A 99 -8.32 -9.97 -5.71
N SER A 100 -7.72 -9.93 -6.89
CA SER A 100 -8.30 -10.41 -8.12
C SER A 100 -8.25 -11.95 -8.18
N PRO A 101 -9.39 -12.66 -8.13
CA PRO A 101 -9.37 -14.13 -8.13
C PRO A 101 -8.84 -14.71 -9.45
N GLU A 102 -9.16 -14.06 -10.56
CA GLU A 102 -8.65 -14.40 -11.89
C GLU A 102 -7.11 -14.35 -11.93
N PHE A 103 -6.52 -13.26 -11.41
CA PHE A 103 -5.07 -13.11 -11.39
C PHE A 103 -4.41 -14.16 -10.48
N LEU A 104 -4.93 -14.30 -9.25
CA LEU A 104 -4.41 -15.27 -8.27
C LEU A 104 -4.46 -16.72 -8.78
N ALA A 105 -5.43 -17.08 -9.61
CA ALA A 105 -5.52 -18.43 -10.20
C ALA A 105 -4.37 -18.77 -11.16
N THR A 106 -3.65 -17.76 -11.65
CA THR A 106 -2.57 -17.92 -12.64
C THR A 106 -1.20 -17.53 -12.11
N GLU A 107 -1.13 -16.87 -10.96
CA GLU A 107 0.11 -16.36 -10.38
C GLU A 107 0.67 -17.29 -9.30
N SER A 108 1.98 -17.21 -9.06
CA SER A 108 2.64 -17.97 -8.00
C SER A 108 2.15 -17.54 -6.60
N PRO A 109 1.55 -18.44 -5.79
CA PRO A 109 1.17 -18.13 -4.41
C PRO A 109 2.36 -17.69 -3.56
N PHE A 110 3.54 -18.27 -3.81
CA PHE A 110 4.79 -17.89 -3.15
C PHE A 110 5.15 -16.42 -3.43
N LEU A 111 5.11 -15.98 -4.70
CA LEU A 111 5.44 -14.59 -5.05
C LEU A 111 4.44 -13.60 -4.44
N VAL A 112 3.15 -13.92 -4.43
CA VAL A 112 2.13 -13.06 -3.82
C VAL A 112 2.33 -12.97 -2.30
N ALA A 113 2.60 -14.10 -1.62
CA ALA A 113 2.84 -14.12 -0.17
C ALA A 113 4.12 -13.36 0.22
N LEU A 114 5.23 -13.62 -0.47
CA LEU A 114 6.49 -12.92 -0.28
C LEU A 114 6.35 -11.42 -0.57
N GLY A 115 5.66 -11.06 -1.65
CA GLY A 115 5.43 -9.67 -2.03
C GLY A 115 4.62 -8.92 -0.99
N ARG A 116 3.57 -9.55 -0.46
CA ARG A 116 2.75 -8.99 0.60
C ARG A 116 3.52 -8.81 1.91
N LEU A 117 4.40 -9.77 2.27
CA LEU A 117 5.30 -9.66 3.42
C LEU A 117 6.30 -8.51 3.22
N ALA A 118 6.93 -8.44 2.05
CA ALA A 118 7.91 -7.41 1.70
C ALA A 118 7.29 -6.00 1.69
N PHE A 119 6.11 -5.85 1.11
CA PHE A 119 5.34 -4.59 1.09
C PHE A 119 5.05 -4.04 2.49
N ARG A 120 4.94 -4.96 3.45
CA ARG A 120 4.67 -4.72 4.86
C ARG A 120 5.92 -4.57 5.71
N SER A 121 7.10 -4.85 5.14
CA SER A 121 8.36 -4.86 5.85
C SER A 121 9.11 -3.54 5.68
N PRO A 122 9.68 -2.99 6.76
CA PRO A 122 10.57 -1.84 6.68
C PRO A 122 11.98 -2.19 6.18
N LEU A 123 12.31 -3.49 6.11
CA LEU A 123 13.67 -3.96 5.82
C LEU A 123 14.09 -3.80 4.36
N ILE A 124 13.17 -3.41 3.48
CA ILE A 124 13.47 -3.14 2.07
C ILE A 124 13.93 -1.69 1.82
N PHE A 125 13.82 -0.81 2.81
CA PHE A 125 14.21 0.60 2.70
C PHE A 125 15.54 0.89 3.38
N GLY A 126 16.06 2.09 3.12
CA GLY A 126 17.31 2.57 3.71
C GLY A 126 17.24 2.67 5.23
N SER A 127 18.42 2.70 5.85
CA SER A 127 18.54 2.53 7.31
C SER A 127 17.70 3.51 8.14
N TYR A 128 17.47 4.73 7.65
CA TYR A 128 16.61 5.71 8.32
C TYR A 128 15.13 5.29 8.29
N ALA A 129 14.57 5.12 7.09
CA ALA A 129 13.19 4.66 6.90
C ALA A 129 12.92 3.32 7.59
N ALA A 130 13.87 2.38 7.50
CA ALA A 130 13.78 1.08 8.14
C ALA A 130 13.69 1.18 9.68
N ARG A 131 14.50 2.04 10.31
CA ARG A 131 14.48 2.26 11.77
C ARG A 131 13.21 2.96 12.25
N ALA A 132 12.67 3.86 11.43
CA ALA A 132 11.36 4.48 11.67
C ALA A 132 10.19 3.49 11.51
N GLY A 133 10.44 2.31 10.92
CA GLY A 133 9.39 1.32 10.67
C GLY A 133 8.53 1.64 9.45
N LEU A 134 9.00 2.52 8.56
CA LEU A 134 8.32 2.82 7.31
C LEU A 134 8.30 1.58 6.42
N SER A 135 7.13 1.24 5.88
CA SER A 135 6.97 0.26 4.82
C SER A 135 5.98 0.79 3.78
N CYS A 136 5.85 0.12 2.63
CA CYS A 136 4.86 0.52 1.64
C CYS A 136 3.44 0.55 2.23
N ASP A 137 3.12 -0.37 3.15
CA ASP A 137 1.81 -0.45 3.84
C ASP A 137 1.51 0.75 4.76
N ILE A 138 2.52 1.53 5.18
CA ILE A 138 2.30 2.75 5.97
C ILE A 138 1.69 3.85 5.09
N CYS A 139 2.19 4.05 3.87
CA CYS A 139 1.60 5.03 2.94
C CYS A 139 0.42 4.42 2.17
N HIS A 140 0.49 3.14 1.84
CA HIS A 140 -0.47 2.43 1.00
C HIS A 140 -1.17 1.32 1.79
N SER A 141 -1.92 1.66 2.85
CA SER A 141 -2.55 0.70 3.76
C SER A 141 -3.42 -0.31 3.04
N ALA A 142 -3.04 -1.60 3.10
CA ALA A 142 -3.68 -2.70 2.39
C ALA A 142 -3.83 -2.43 0.87
N GLY A 143 -2.80 -1.81 0.28
CA GLY A 143 -2.76 -1.40 -1.12
C GLY A 143 -3.62 -0.17 -1.45
N GLY A 144 -4.41 0.34 -0.50
CA GLY A 144 -5.17 1.58 -0.65
C GLY A 144 -4.29 2.82 -0.52
N THR A 145 -4.91 3.97 -0.30
CA THR A 145 -4.21 5.18 0.15
C THR A 145 -4.32 5.31 1.67
N ASN A 146 -3.36 5.97 2.30
CA ASN A 146 -3.42 6.38 3.69
C ASN A 146 -3.59 7.89 3.80
N ALA A 147 -4.85 8.34 3.88
CA ALA A 147 -5.20 9.76 4.05
C ALA A 147 -4.82 10.34 5.42
N ASP A 148 -4.45 9.49 6.39
CA ASP A 148 -4.05 9.91 7.74
C ASP A 148 -2.52 10.06 7.88
N PHE A 149 -1.74 9.60 6.88
CA PHE A 149 -0.29 9.67 6.92
C PHE A 149 0.20 11.12 6.99
N PHE A 150 1.13 11.40 7.91
CA PHE A 150 1.73 12.72 8.05
C PHE A 150 3.11 12.64 8.69
N VAL A 151 4.05 13.45 8.17
CA VAL A 151 5.36 13.70 8.76
C VAL A 151 5.66 15.19 8.62
N SER A 152 5.91 15.90 9.72
CA SER A 152 6.03 17.37 9.74
C SER A 152 7.04 17.94 8.74
N GLU A 153 8.13 17.21 8.49
CA GLU A 153 9.23 17.64 7.62
C GLU A 153 8.89 17.56 6.13
N VAL A 154 7.99 16.66 5.73
CA VAL A 154 7.76 16.28 4.33
C VAL A 154 6.29 16.26 3.93
N SER A 155 5.38 16.56 4.85
CA SER A 155 3.95 16.64 4.60
C SER A 155 3.47 18.07 4.86
N ASP A 156 2.65 18.59 3.95
CA ASP A 156 1.93 19.86 4.15
C ASP A 156 0.53 19.64 4.75
N ARG A 157 -0.02 18.43 4.58
CA ARG A 157 -1.29 17.97 5.14
C ARG A 157 -1.34 16.44 5.22
N PRO A 158 -2.27 15.86 6.00
CA PRO A 158 -2.48 14.42 6.01
C PRO A 158 -2.78 13.86 4.62
N GLY A 159 -2.19 12.71 4.29
CA GLY A 159 -2.31 12.04 3.01
C GLY A 159 -1.38 12.57 1.91
N ASN A 160 -0.57 13.58 2.21
CA ASN A 160 0.47 14.11 1.32
C ASN A 160 1.87 13.82 1.86
N VAL A 161 2.81 13.58 0.94
CA VAL A 161 4.22 13.37 1.26
C VAL A 161 5.12 13.82 0.12
N ASP A 162 6.19 14.51 0.45
CA ASP A 162 7.29 14.84 -0.44
C ASP A 162 8.33 13.72 -0.37
N VAL A 163 8.38 12.90 -1.44
CA VAL A 163 9.34 11.78 -1.56
C VAL A 163 10.67 12.20 -2.18
N THR A 164 10.77 13.45 -2.64
CA THR A 164 12.00 14.05 -3.17
C THR A 164 12.80 14.77 -2.10
N HIS A 165 12.21 15.09 -0.95
CA HIS A 165 12.90 15.74 0.16
C HIS A 165 14.06 14.89 0.73
N GLY A 166 15.16 15.56 1.10
CA GLY A 166 16.39 14.96 1.61
C GLY A 166 16.27 14.21 2.94
N PHE A 167 15.11 14.31 3.59
CA PHE A 167 14.72 13.52 4.77
C PHE A 167 14.76 12.01 4.50
N TRP A 168 14.32 11.58 3.31
CA TRP A 168 14.34 10.17 2.93
C TRP A 168 15.70 9.74 2.40
N ARG A 169 16.23 10.55 1.49
CA ARG A 169 17.49 10.30 0.79
C ARG A 169 18.12 11.63 0.40
N ARG A 170 19.27 11.94 1.00
CA ARG A 170 19.96 13.22 0.81
C ARG A 170 20.26 13.54 -0.66
N GLU A 171 20.58 12.54 -1.47
CA GLU A 171 20.93 12.73 -2.88
C GLU A 171 19.69 12.85 -3.79
N SER A 172 18.47 12.75 -3.24
CA SER A 172 17.22 12.95 -3.98
C SER A 172 16.63 14.36 -3.79
N GLU A 173 17.20 15.15 -2.87
CA GLU A 173 16.80 16.53 -2.55
C GLU A 173 16.76 17.42 -3.80
N ASP A 174 15.60 18.00 -4.08
CA ASP A 174 15.37 18.91 -5.21
C ASP A 174 15.22 20.39 -4.78
N GLY A 175 15.17 20.66 -3.46
CA GLY A 175 15.06 21.99 -2.87
C GLY A 175 13.65 22.60 -2.95
N LEU A 176 12.64 21.81 -3.33
CA LEU A 176 11.26 22.25 -3.49
C LEU A 176 10.38 21.57 -2.44
N ALA A 177 9.59 22.34 -1.71
CA ALA A 177 8.50 21.77 -0.90
C ALA A 177 7.33 21.43 -1.83
N ASN A 178 7.30 20.19 -2.33
CA ASN A 178 6.32 19.73 -3.31
C ASN A 178 5.56 18.43 -2.89
N PRO A 179 4.99 18.34 -1.67
CA PRO A 179 4.28 17.15 -1.25
C PRO A 179 3.19 16.73 -2.26
N ILE A 180 3.22 15.45 -2.59
CA ILE A 180 2.25 14.83 -3.48
C ILE A 180 1.26 14.00 -2.67
N ASN A 181 0.03 13.91 -3.15
CA ASN A 181 -0.95 13.01 -2.56
C ASN A 181 -0.49 11.55 -2.67
N ILE A 182 -0.82 10.71 -1.70
CA ILE A 182 -0.49 9.29 -1.76
C ILE A 182 -1.55 8.54 -2.59
N PRO A 183 -1.23 7.97 -3.76
CA PRO A 183 -2.23 7.30 -4.58
C PRO A 183 -2.61 5.92 -4.01
N SER A 184 -3.80 5.43 -4.37
CA SER A 184 -4.14 4.02 -4.17
C SER A 184 -3.41 3.13 -5.19
N LEU A 185 -2.93 1.96 -4.76
CA LEU A 185 -2.34 0.93 -5.63
C LEU A 185 -3.36 -0.15 -6.03
N ARG A 186 -4.59 -0.07 -5.53
CA ARG A 186 -5.65 -1.02 -5.86
C ARG A 186 -6.01 -0.97 -7.35
N GLY A 187 -5.89 -2.11 -8.02
CA GLY A 187 -6.10 -2.23 -9.47
C GLY A 187 -4.95 -1.71 -10.34
N VAL A 188 -3.77 -1.45 -9.76
CA VAL A 188 -2.58 -0.94 -10.48
C VAL A 188 -2.17 -1.79 -11.70
N ARG A 189 -2.56 -3.07 -11.76
CA ARG A 189 -2.34 -3.90 -12.96
C ARG A 189 -2.94 -3.30 -14.25
N TRP A 190 -3.90 -2.39 -14.13
CA TRP A 190 -4.61 -1.79 -15.27
C TRP A 190 -4.21 -0.36 -15.61
N THR A 191 -3.35 0.25 -14.79
CA THR A 191 -3.11 1.71 -14.81
C THR A 191 -1.80 2.10 -15.49
N ALA A 192 -1.07 1.15 -16.10
CA ALA A 192 0.17 1.44 -16.82
C ALA A 192 -0.04 2.56 -17.87
N PRO A 193 0.99 3.40 -18.13
CA PRO A 193 2.33 3.40 -17.54
C PRO A 193 2.36 3.80 -16.06
N TYR A 194 3.52 3.66 -15.41
CA TYR A 194 3.67 3.87 -13.96
C TYR A 194 4.53 5.09 -13.63
N GLY A 195 4.37 5.60 -12.41
CA GLY A 195 4.78 6.96 -12.04
C GLY A 195 3.69 7.97 -12.45
N ARG A 196 3.53 9.06 -11.71
CA ARG A 196 2.47 10.06 -11.97
C ARG A 196 2.57 10.73 -13.35
N ASP A 197 3.77 10.70 -13.93
CA ASP A 197 4.14 11.22 -15.25
C ASP A 197 4.27 10.10 -16.31
N GLY A 198 3.93 8.85 -15.97
CA GLY A 198 3.98 7.71 -16.87
C GLY A 198 5.39 7.30 -17.32
N ARG A 199 6.46 7.70 -16.62
CA ARG A 199 7.84 7.45 -17.06
C ARG A 199 8.30 5.99 -16.98
N PHE A 200 7.60 5.13 -16.24
CA PHE A 200 7.97 3.72 -16.06
C PHE A 200 7.09 2.79 -16.88
N ALA A 201 7.71 1.97 -17.73
CA ALA A 201 7.00 1.00 -18.57
C ALA A 201 6.54 -0.27 -17.81
N SER A 202 7.09 -0.52 -16.62
CA SER A 202 6.83 -1.73 -15.83
C SER A 202 6.73 -1.41 -14.34
N LEU A 203 5.91 -2.18 -13.63
CA LEU A 203 5.70 -2.02 -12.19
C LEU A 203 6.96 -2.39 -11.39
N GLU A 204 7.74 -3.34 -11.89
CA GLU A 204 9.03 -3.74 -11.34
C GLU A 204 10.02 -2.57 -11.33
N ALA A 205 10.18 -1.89 -12.46
CA ALA A 205 11.05 -0.72 -12.57
C ALA A 205 10.59 0.43 -11.65
N PHE A 206 9.28 0.66 -11.56
CA PHE A 206 8.75 1.68 -10.66
C PHE A 206 8.96 1.31 -9.18
N THR A 207 8.63 0.09 -8.77
CA THR A 207 8.85 -0.39 -7.40
C THR A 207 10.31 -0.35 -7.01
N ARG A 208 11.23 -0.73 -7.91
CA ARG A 208 12.67 -0.59 -7.69
C ARG A 208 13.06 0.88 -7.50
N ASN A 209 12.52 1.79 -8.31
CA ASN A 209 12.79 3.23 -8.16
C ASN A 209 12.39 3.74 -6.77
N VAL A 210 11.18 3.39 -6.31
CA VAL A 210 10.70 3.77 -4.97
C VAL A 210 11.68 3.29 -3.89
N ILE A 211 12.08 2.01 -3.95
CA ILE A 211 12.99 1.44 -2.97
C ILE A 211 14.36 2.14 -2.98
N VAL A 212 15.02 2.18 -4.14
CA VAL A 212 16.44 2.58 -4.24
C VAL A 212 16.61 4.10 -4.28
N HIS A 213 15.72 4.81 -5.00
CA HIS A 213 15.90 6.22 -5.32
C HIS A 213 15.04 7.15 -4.46
N GLU A 214 13.90 6.71 -3.95
CA GLU A 214 13.08 7.55 -3.04
C GLU A 214 13.42 7.25 -1.57
N PHE A 215 13.52 5.98 -1.19
CA PHE A 215 13.69 5.57 0.22
C PHE A 215 15.07 4.99 0.58
N ALA A 216 16.08 5.20 -0.28
CA ALA A 216 17.48 4.85 -0.04
C ALA A 216 17.75 3.38 0.35
N GLY A 217 16.90 2.45 -0.09
CA GLY A 217 17.12 1.02 0.05
C GLY A 217 18.25 0.51 -0.83
N ASP A 218 18.85 -0.61 -0.44
CA ASP A 218 19.79 -1.33 -1.28
C ASP A 218 19.08 -1.95 -2.49
N GLU A 219 19.86 -2.37 -3.50
CA GLU A 219 19.31 -3.09 -4.66
C GLU A 219 18.61 -4.37 -4.19
N PRO A 220 17.28 -4.51 -4.39
CA PRO A 220 16.57 -5.68 -3.92
C PRO A 220 16.90 -6.90 -4.78
N PRO A 221 16.93 -8.12 -4.21
CA PRO A 221 17.00 -9.33 -5.01
C PRO A 221 15.89 -9.37 -6.07
N ALA A 222 16.19 -9.86 -7.27
CA ALA A 222 15.22 -9.87 -8.38
C ALA A 222 13.89 -10.57 -8.00
N VAL A 223 13.98 -11.68 -7.27
CA VAL A 223 12.80 -12.40 -6.75
C VAL A 223 11.92 -11.54 -5.83
N LEU A 224 12.51 -10.59 -5.10
CA LEU A 224 11.76 -9.69 -4.21
C LEU A 224 11.02 -8.61 -5.01
N ILE A 225 11.63 -8.09 -6.08
CA ILE A 225 10.96 -7.17 -7.01
C ILE A 225 9.81 -7.88 -7.72
N ASP A 226 10.03 -9.10 -8.21
CA ASP A 226 9.00 -9.92 -8.85
C ASP A 226 7.85 -10.21 -7.88
N ALA A 227 8.17 -10.53 -6.62
CA ALA A 227 7.19 -10.78 -5.57
C ALA A 227 6.36 -9.53 -5.24
N LEU A 228 6.99 -8.37 -5.04
CA LEU A 228 6.31 -7.10 -4.81
C LEU A 228 5.38 -6.76 -5.97
N ALA A 229 5.85 -6.89 -7.22
CA ALA A 229 5.04 -6.64 -8.39
C ALA A 229 3.87 -7.63 -8.53
N ALA A 230 4.08 -8.91 -8.19
CA ALA A 230 3.01 -9.93 -8.16
C ALA A 230 1.93 -9.58 -7.12
N TYR A 231 2.31 -9.20 -5.91
CA TYR A 231 1.37 -8.74 -4.88
C TYR A 231 0.61 -7.49 -5.32
N GLN A 232 1.30 -6.47 -5.82
CA GLN A 232 0.66 -5.23 -6.28
C GLN A 232 -0.32 -5.50 -7.43
N ARG A 233 0.02 -6.37 -8.40
CA ARG A 233 -0.90 -6.77 -9.47
C ARG A 233 -2.10 -7.57 -8.98
N ALA A 234 -1.94 -8.31 -7.88
CA ALA A 234 -3.03 -9.07 -7.29
C ALA A 234 -4.09 -8.16 -6.65
N LEU A 235 -3.76 -6.93 -6.25
CA LEU A 235 -4.71 -5.97 -5.68
C LEU A 235 -5.82 -5.64 -6.69
N ALA A 236 -7.06 -5.98 -6.34
CA ALA A 236 -8.24 -5.61 -7.11
C ALA A 236 -8.65 -4.16 -6.85
N PHE A 237 -9.47 -3.59 -7.74
CA PHE A 237 -10.21 -2.39 -7.39
C PHE A 237 -11.14 -2.68 -6.19
N PRO A 238 -11.39 -1.71 -5.31
CA PRO A 238 -12.33 -1.88 -4.20
C PRO A 238 -13.71 -2.27 -4.72
N ALA A 239 -14.35 -3.24 -4.06
CA ALA A 239 -15.73 -3.58 -4.37
C ALA A 239 -16.67 -2.45 -3.89
N ALA A 240 -17.55 -2.02 -4.79
CA ALA A 240 -18.65 -1.11 -4.50
C ALA A 240 -19.98 -1.81 -4.81
N ALA A 241 -20.90 -1.87 -3.84
CA ALA A 241 -22.21 -2.51 -4.04
C ALA A 241 -23.01 -1.86 -5.18
N GLN A 242 -22.80 -0.55 -5.36
CA GLN A 242 -23.46 0.27 -6.37
C GLN A 242 -22.84 0.19 -7.77
N VAL A 243 -21.67 -0.46 -7.95
CA VAL A 243 -20.97 -0.50 -9.25
C VAL A 243 -20.42 -1.89 -9.59
N GLY A 244 -20.78 -2.38 -10.77
CA GLY A 244 -20.29 -3.65 -11.29
C GLY A 244 -18.93 -3.57 -11.98
N PRO A 245 -18.37 -4.74 -12.40
CA PRO A 245 -16.99 -4.87 -12.93
C PRO A 245 -16.63 -4.03 -14.16
N ALA A 246 -17.63 -3.46 -14.87
CA ALA A 246 -17.44 -2.61 -16.05
C ALA A 246 -17.69 -1.11 -15.77
N GLY A 247 -17.64 -0.69 -14.50
CA GLY A 247 -17.92 0.70 -14.09
C GLY A 247 -19.40 1.10 -14.25
N ARG A 248 -20.31 0.11 -14.33
CA ARG A 248 -21.75 0.35 -14.51
C ARG A 248 -22.47 0.29 -13.19
N LEU A 249 -23.42 1.22 -12.99
CA LEU A 249 -24.28 1.22 -11.81
C LEU A 249 -25.10 -0.07 -11.71
N THR A 250 -25.20 -0.63 -10.51
CA THR A 250 -26.06 -1.79 -10.20
C THR A 250 -27.51 -1.34 -9.94
N ALA A 251 -28.40 -2.28 -9.59
CA ALA A 251 -29.76 -1.96 -9.17
C ALA A 251 -29.81 -1.14 -7.85
N GLU A 252 -28.76 -1.23 -7.04
CA GLU A 252 -28.65 -0.58 -5.72
C GLU A 252 -28.29 0.91 -5.80
N ALA A 253 -27.89 1.39 -6.99
CA ALA A 253 -27.61 2.81 -7.20
C ALA A 253 -28.90 3.65 -7.19
N GLY A 254 -28.83 4.77 -6.46
CA GLY A 254 -29.91 5.76 -6.33
C GLY A 254 -30.29 6.43 -7.65
N ALA A 255 -31.47 7.07 -7.67
CA ALA A 255 -31.99 7.75 -8.86
C ALA A 255 -31.15 8.99 -9.24
N ASP A 256 -30.57 9.67 -8.25
CA ASP A 256 -29.59 10.74 -8.39
C ASP A 256 -28.29 10.26 -9.07
N ALA A 257 -27.68 9.19 -8.58
CA ALA A 257 -26.48 8.62 -9.19
C ALA A 257 -26.72 8.21 -10.66
N ARG A 258 -27.91 7.68 -10.99
CA ARG A 258 -28.29 7.36 -12.37
C ARG A 258 -28.43 8.60 -13.26
N ARG A 259 -28.95 9.70 -12.74
CA ARG A 259 -28.96 10.99 -13.47
C ARG A 259 -27.55 11.54 -13.63
N GLY A 260 -26.72 11.42 -12.59
CA GLY A 260 -25.30 11.78 -12.60
C GLY A 260 -24.50 11.01 -13.63
N GLU A 261 -24.78 9.73 -13.84
CA GLU A 261 -24.12 8.91 -14.86
C GLU A 261 -24.30 9.51 -16.27
N VAL A 262 -25.46 10.10 -16.57
CA VAL A 262 -25.71 10.76 -17.86
C VAL A 262 -24.81 11.99 -18.03
N ILE A 263 -24.63 12.78 -16.97
CA ILE A 263 -23.75 13.95 -16.95
C ILE A 263 -22.30 13.51 -17.11
N PHE A 264 -21.88 12.52 -16.33
CA PHE A 264 -20.53 11.96 -16.36
C PHE A 264 -20.16 11.43 -17.75
N ARG A 265 -21.05 10.66 -18.40
CA ARG A 265 -20.79 10.13 -19.74
C ARG A 265 -20.61 11.22 -20.80
N ARG A 266 -21.28 12.36 -20.64
CA ARG A 266 -21.17 13.50 -21.56
C ARG A 266 -19.86 14.27 -21.35
N ASP A 267 -19.50 14.52 -20.09
CA ASP A 267 -18.47 15.52 -19.76
C ASP A 267 -17.14 14.92 -19.28
N CYS A 268 -17.15 13.74 -18.68
CA CYS A 268 -15.98 13.16 -17.97
C CYS A 268 -15.42 11.90 -18.65
N ALA A 269 -16.28 11.12 -19.32
CA ALA A 269 -15.93 9.79 -19.85
C ALA A 269 -14.97 9.80 -21.06
N ALA A 270 -14.60 10.99 -21.58
CA ALA A 270 -13.55 11.12 -22.59
C ALA A 270 -12.18 10.68 -22.05
N CYS A 271 -11.91 10.94 -20.76
CA CYS A 271 -10.68 10.49 -20.08
C CYS A 271 -10.99 9.36 -19.09
N HIS A 272 -12.07 9.48 -18.30
CA HIS A 272 -12.43 8.47 -17.31
C HIS A 272 -13.34 7.38 -17.90
N ILE A 273 -12.77 6.49 -18.71
CA ILE A 273 -13.51 5.48 -19.48
C ILE A 273 -14.06 4.37 -18.56
N PRO A 274 -15.39 4.25 -18.34
CA PRO A 274 -15.93 3.29 -17.36
C PRO A 274 -15.57 1.83 -17.65
N SER A 275 -15.57 1.43 -18.93
CA SER A 275 -15.23 0.06 -19.33
C SER A 275 -13.75 -0.29 -19.22
N ALA A 276 -12.88 0.69 -18.92
CA ALA A 276 -11.44 0.51 -18.75
C ALA A 276 -10.99 0.78 -17.30
N GLY A 277 -11.90 0.75 -16.33
CA GLY A 277 -11.60 1.08 -14.94
C GLY A 277 -11.41 2.58 -14.70
N PHE A 278 -12.12 3.41 -15.46
CA PHE A 278 -12.10 4.87 -15.39
C PHE A 278 -10.74 5.51 -15.72
N VAL A 279 -9.95 4.86 -16.57
CA VAL A 279 -8.67 5.39 -17.06
C VAL A 279 -8.57 5.29 -18.58
N ASP A 280 -7.93 6.26 -19.20
CA ASP A 280 -7.56 6.24 -20.62
C ASP A 280 -6.04 6.01 -20.85
N ARG A 281 -5.27 5.91 -19.75
CA ARG A 281 -3.82 5.68 -19.71
C ARG A 281 -3.03 6.77 -20.43
N ARG A 282 -3.47 8.01 -20.27
CA ARG A 282 -2.78 9.19 -20.80
C ARG A 282 -2.62 10.25 -19.71
N ALA A 283 -1.56 11.02 -19.85
CA ALA A 283 -1.35 12.22 -19.07
C ALA A 283 -2.05 13.43 -19.70
N HIS A 284 -2.71 14.23 -18.88
CA HIS A 284 -3.43 15.43 -19.30
C HIS A 284 -3.06 16.62 -18.44
N ASP A 285 -3.00 17.81 -19.04
CA ASP A 285 -3.03 19.06 -18.28
C ASP A 285 -4.47 19.47 -18.05
N VAL A 286 -4.88 19.41 -16.78
CA VAL A 286 -6.23 19.78 -16.33
C VAL A 286 -6.24 21.12 -15.59
N GLY A 287 -5.26 21.99 -15.86
CA GLY A 287 -5.15 23.30 -15.21
C GLY A 287 -4.65 23.22 -13.77
N THR A 288 -3.90 22.17 -13.45
CA THR A 288 -3.34 21.95 -12.10
C THR A 288 -1.82 22.05 -12.04
N GLY A 289 -1.16 22.52 -13.11
CA GLY A 289 0.26 22.85 -13.10
C GLY A 289 1.18 21.74 -13.63
N GLY A 290 0.69 20.90 -14.53
CA GLY A 290 1.47 19.82 -15.14
C GLY A 290 0.58 18.81 -15.89
N HIS A 291 1.23 17.83 -16.51
CA HIS A 291 0.55 16.70 -17.13
C HIS A 291 0.59 15.50 -16.18
N PHE A 292 -0.57 14.95 -15.87
CA PHE A 292 -0.70 13.83 -14.94
C PHE A 292 -1.61 12.77 -15.52
N ASP A 293 -1.28 11.51 -15.25
CA ASP A 293 -2.10 10.38 -15.66
C ASP A 293 -3.53 10.47 -15.10
N THR A 294 -4.52 10.16 -15.94
CA THR A 294 -5.92 10.02 -15.51
C THR A 294 -6.03 8.96 -14.41
N PRO A 295 -6.39 9.31 -13.16
CA PRO A 295 -6.52 8.33 -12.09
C PRO A 295 -7.80 7.50 -12.26
N THR A 296 -7.79 6.28 -11.74
CA THR A 296 -9.04 5.51 -11.56
C THR A 296 -9.96 6.24 -10.59
N LEU A 297 -11.27 6.10 -10.80
CA LEU A 297 -12.29 6.64 -9.92
C LEU A 297 -12.85 5.59 -8.93
N PHE A 298 -12.36 4.35 -9.00
CA PHE A 298 -12.72 3.34 -8.00
C PHE A 298 -12.05 3.65 -6.65
N GLY A 299 -12.82 3.55 -5.56
CA GLY A 299 -12.34 3.86 -4.21
C GLY A 299 -12.11 5.35 -3.94
N LEU A 300 -12.59 6.24 -4.83
CA LEU A 300 -12.38 7.68 -4.74
C LEU A 300 -12.83 8.25 -3.38
N ALA A 301 -13.91 7.74 -2.79
CA ALA A 301 -14.47 8.26 -1.54
C ALA A 301 -13.50 8.17 -0.34
N ALA A 302 -12.56 7.22 -0.36
CA ALA A 302 -11.58 7.02 0.70
C ALA A 302 -10.23 7.70 0.41
N SER A 303 -10.13 8.48 -0.67
CA SER A 303 -8.86 8.99 -1.20
C SER A 303 -8.66 10.50 -1.12
N ALA A 304 -9.56 11.21 -0.43
CA ALA A 304 -9.35 12.62 -0.16
C ALA A 304 -8.04 12.83 0.63
N PRO A 305 -7.31 13.93 0.41
CA PRO A 305 -7.62 15.00 -0.56
C PRO A 305 -7.32 14.62 -2.02
N TYR A 306 -7.89 15.37 -2.97
CA TYR A 306 -7.85 15.07 -4.40
C TYR A 306 -6.86 15.92 -5.20
N PHE A 307 -6.59 15.46 -6.44
CA PHE A 307 -5.51 15.89 -7.34
C PHE A 307 -4.13 15.39 -6.92
N HIS A 308 -3.13 15.57 -7.80
CA HIS A 308 -1.78 15.05 -7.61
C HIS A 308 -1.06 15.63 -6.39
N ASP A 309 -1.48 16.81 -5.94
CA ASP A 309 -0.93 17.56 -4.80
C ASP A 309 -1.94 17.70 -3.65
N GLY A 310 -3.10 17.03 -3.73
CA GLY A 310 -4.11 17.08 -2.68
C GLY A 310 -4.75 18.46 -2.48
N ARG A 311 -4.76 19.36 -3.47
CA ARG A 311 -5.30 20.74 -3.29
C ARG A 311 -6.81 20.81 -3.06
N ALA A 312 -7.56 19.78 -3.45
CA ALA A 312 -9.01 19.75 -3.30
C ALA A 312 -9.43 18.88 -2.12
N ALA A 313 -9.99 19.50 -1.08
CA ALA A 313 -10.41 18.80 0.13
C ALA A 313 -11.60 17.82 -0.08
N GLY A 314 -12.37 17.99 -1.15
CA GLY A 314 -13.63 17.27 -1.38
C GLY A 314 -14.00 17.16 -2.86
N LEU A 315 -14.87 16.21 -3.21
CA LEU A 315 -15.32 16.01 -4.59
C LEU A 315 -16.08 17.21 -5.15
N GLN A 316 -16.77 17.96 -4.30
CA GLN A 316 -17.42 19.22 -4.67
C GLN A 316 -16.41 20.21 -5.27
N ALA A 317 -15.24 20.38 -4.63
CA ALA A 317 -14.17 21.24 -5.14
C ALA A 317 -13.58 20.70 -6.47
N VAL A 318 -13.51 19.37 -6.64
CA VAL A 318 -13.10 18.75 -7.91
C VAL A 318 -14.10 19.05 -9.02
N ILE A 319 -15.41 18.90 -8.76
CA ILE A 319 -16.46 19.21 -9.73
C ILE A 319 -16.40 20.69 -10.12
N THR A 320 -16.33 21.60 -9.15
CA THR A 320 -16.22 23.05 -9.41
C THR A 320 -14.97 23.40 -10.22
N HIS A 321 -13.84 22.75 -9.97
CA HIS A 321 -12.62 22.93 -10.77
C HIS A 321 -12.87 22.57 -12.25
N PHE A 322 -13.50 21.42 -12.51
CA PHE A 322 -13.79 20.99 -13.89
C PHE A 322 -14.92 21.78 -14.55
N GLU A 323 -15.89 22.32 -13.80
CA GLU A 323 -16.84 23.31 -14.34
C GLU A 323 -16.11 24.50 -14.96
N SER A 324 -15.11 25.03 -14.24
CA SER A 324 -14.29 26.14 -14.74
C SER A 324 -13.39 25.74 -15.90
N VAL A 325 -12.64 24.63 -15.77
CA VAL A 325 -11.63 24.23 -16.76
C VAL A 325 -12.26 23.83 -18.09
N LEU A 326 -13.42 23.18 -18.05
CA LEU A 326 -14.12 22.72 -19.26
C LEU A 326 -15.17 23.72 -19.76
N GLY A 327 -15.36 24.86 -19.08
CA GLY A 327 -16.36 25.86 -19.44
C GLY A 327 -17.80 25.34 -19.35
N LEU A 328 -18.06 24.48 -18.36
CA LEU A 328 -19.37 23.87 -18.11
C LEU A 328 -20.15 24.74 -17.12
N THR A 329 -21.48 24.58 -17.12
CA THR A 329 -22.35 25.23 -16.15
C THR A 329 -23.41 24.23 -15.72
N TYR A 330 -23.27 23.71 -14.51
CA TYR A 330 -24.27 22.85 -13.90
C TYR A 330 -25.26 23.67 -13.10
N ASN A 331 -26.54 23.33 -13.20
CA ASN A 331 -27.49 23.77 -12.18
C ASN A 331 -27.26 22.98 -10.87
N PRO A 332 -27.78 23.43 -9.72
CA PRO A 332 -27.54 22.77 -8.43
C PRO A 332 -27.88 21.28 -8.43
N THR A 333 -28.96 20.87 -9.10
CA THR A 333 -29.34 19.45 -9.19
C THR A 333 -28.34 18.64 -10.03
N GLN A 334 -27.83 19.19 -11.12
CA GLN A 334 -26.81 18.53 -11.94
C GLN A 334 -25.50 18.35 -11.19
N HIS A 335 -25.11 19.35 -10.40
CA HIS A 335 -23.91 19.27 -9.56
C HIS A 335 -24.05 18.14 -8.53
N GLU A 336 -25.17 18.10 -7.81
CA GLU A 336 -25.44 17.06 -6.81
C GLU A 336 -25.62 15.67 -7.44
N ASP A 337 -26.26 15.57 -8.61
CA ASP A 337 -26.40 14.30 -9.33
C ASP A 337 -25.02 13.75 -9.74
N LEU A 338 -24.11 14.60 -10.26
CA LEU A 338 -22.75 14.20 -10.59
C LEU A 338 -21.97 13.78 -9.34
N TYR A 339 -22.08 14.54 -8.25
CA TYR A 339 -21.50 14.17 -6.95
C TYR A 339 -22.00 12.80 -6.47
N ALA A 340 -23.30 12.53 -6.58
CA ALA A 340 -23.90 11.24 -6.21
C ALA A 340 -23.36 10.10 -7.06
N TYR A 341 -23.16 10.32 -8.37
CA TYR A 341 -22.53 9.33 -9.25
C TYR A 341 -21.08 9.05 -8.87
N LEU A 342 -20.26 10.10 -8.67
CA LEU A 342 -18.86 9.97 -8.25
C LEU A 342 -18.74 9.26 -6.90
N SER A 343 -19.63 9.56 -5.96
CA SER A 343 -19.69 8.89 -4.66
C SER A 343 -20.04 7.42 -4.79
N ALA A 344 -20.96 7.06 -5.70
CA ALA A 344 -21.36 5.67 -5.95
C ALA A 344 -20.22 4.84 -6.57
N ILE A 345 -19.51 5.38 -7.57
CA ILE A 345 -18.37 4.68 -8.21
C ILE A 345 -17.11 4.68 -7.33
N GLY A 346 -16.98 5.68 -6.47
CA GLY A 346 -15.89 5.83 -5.52
C GLY A 346 -16.10 5.11 -4.20
N ALA A 347 -17.28 4.54 -3.95
CA ALA A 347 -17.57 3.82 -2.72
C ALA A 347 -16.65 2.61 -2.58
N GLU A 348 -16.32 2.28 -1.33
CA GLU A 348 -15.63 1.05 -0.98
C GLU A 348 -16.31 0.38 0.22
N ALA A 349 -16.09 -0.92 0.37
CA ALA A 349 -16.55 -1.62 1.56
C ALA A 349 -15.92 -1.00 2.81
N PRO A 350 -16.68 -0.85 3.92
CA PRO A 350 -16.16 -0.24 5.13
C PRO A 350 -14.95 -1.02 5.67
N PRO A 351 -14.02 -0.33 6.35
CA PRO A 351 -12.84 -0.97 6.90
C PRO A 351 -13.23 -2.09 7.86
N SER A 352 -12.34 -3.07 7.98
CA SER A 352 -12.48 -4.15 8.94
C SER A 352 -11.83 -3.76 10.26
N ARG A 353 -12.32 -4.31 11.38
CA ARG A 353 -11.60 -4.20 12.65
C ARG A 353 -10.33 -5.02 12.59
N ARG A 354 -9.21 -4.47 13.05
CA ARG A 354 -8.02 -5.23 13.37
C ARG A 354 -8.32 -6.20 14.51
N SER A 355 -7.82 -7.42 14.39
CA SER A 355 -7.93 -8.44 15.41
C SER A 355 -6.68 -9.30 15.42
N PHE A 356 -6.40 -9.91 16.56
CA PHE A 356 -5.28 -10.82 16.69
C PHE A 356 -5.42 -12.00 15.72
N ALA A 357 -6.65 -12.50 15.51
CA ALA A 357 -6.92 -13.58 14.57
C ALA A 357 -6.56 -13.23 13.11
N ILE A 358 -6.80 -11.99 12.67
CA ILE A 358 -6.44 -11.55 11.32
C ILE A 358 -4.92 -11.45 11.17
N ASP A 359 -4.24 -10.83 12.15
CA ASP A 359 -2.79 -10.68 12.08
C ASP A 359 -2.06 -12.04 12.15
N LEU A 360 -2.60 -13.00 12.90
CA LEU A 360 -2.07 -14.36 12.93
C LEU A 360 -2.30 -15.11 11.61
N ALA A 361 -3.47 -14.97 11.00
CA ALA A 361 -3.74 -15.56 9.69
C ALA A 361 -2.82 -15.00 8.59
N ASP A 362 -2.41 -13.74 8.72
CA ASP A 362 -1.40 -13.14 7.86
C ASP A 362 -0.01 -13.73 8.14
N LEU A 363 0.39 -13.80 9.42
CA LEU A 363 1.69 -14.35 9.83
C LEU A 363 1.88 -15.81 9.37
N ASP A 364 0.85 -16.64 9.51
CA ASP A 364 0.87 -18.04 9.08
C ASP A 364 1.09 -18.16 7.56
N LYS A 365 0.35 -17.39 6.76
CA LYS A 365 0.54 -17.33 5.30
C LYS A 365 1.92 -16.80 4.89
N PHE A 366 2.47 -15.85 5.64
CA PHE A 366 3.81 -15.34 5.36
C PHE A 366 4.89 -16.37 5.68
N ALA A 367 4.66 -17.25 6.65
CA ALA A 367 5.60 -18.32 6.98
C ALA A 367 5.77 -19.32 5.83
N ASP A 368 4.74 -19.52 5.00
CA ASP A 368 4.82 -20.33 3.77
C ASP A 368 5.87 -19.81 2.78
N ALA A 369 6.20 -18.51 2.83
CA ALA A 369 7.27 -17.96 2.02
C ALA A 369 8.67 -18.48 2.43
N LEU A 370 8.85 -19.05 3.62
CA LEU A 370 10.13 -19.66 4.02
C LEU A 370 10.34 -21.06 3.44
N ASP A 371 9.29 -21.77 3.04
CA ASP A 371 9.44 -23.15 2.55
C ASP A 371 10.28 -23.20 1.28
N PHE A 372 10.08 -22.25 0.36
CA PHE A 372 10.81 -22.21 -0.90
C PHE A 372 12.33 -22.04 -0.72
N PRO A 373 12.85 -20.96 -0.09
CA PRO A 373 14.30 -20.77 0.03
C PRO A 373 14.97 -21.82 0.91
N LEU A 374 14.27 -22.36 1.93
CA LEU A 374 14.82 -23.46 2.73
C LEU A 374 14.94 -24.77 1.95
N ASN A 375 14.09 -25.01 0.95
CA ASN A 375 14.18 -26.18 0.09
C ASN A 375 15.22 -26.01 -1.03
N ASP A 376 15.40 -24.79 -1.55
CA ASP A 376 16.44 -24.48 -2.55
C ASP A 376 17.81 -24.18 -1.92
N GLU A 377 17.90 -24.23 -0.60
CA GLU A 377 19.12 -23.93 0.18
C GLU A 377 19.65 -22.50 -0.06
N ASP A 378 18.73 -21.57 -0.29
CA ASP A 378 18.99 -20.15 -0.47
C ASP A 378 19.06 -19.46 0.90
N LEU A 379 20.29 -19.36 1.42
CA LEU A 379 20.56 -18.71 2.71
C LEU A 379 20.17 -17.23 2.72
N GLU A 380 20.45 -16.48 1.65
CA GLU A 380 20.25 -15.04 1.63
C GLU A 380 18.76 -14.70 1.69
N LEU A 381 17.95 -15.40 0.88
CA LEU A 381 16.51 -15.23 0.88
C LEU A 381 15.86 -15.77 2.15
N THR A 382 16.38 -16.87 2.72
CA THR A 382 15.92 -17.41 4.01
C THR A 382 16.11 -16.39 5.13
N ASP A 383 17.31 -15.80 5.25
CA ASP A 383 17.62 -14.82 6.30
C ASP A 383 16.76 -13.56 6.16
N LEU A 384 16.57 -13.08 4.93
CA LEU A 384 15.74 -11.92 4.64
C LEU A 384 14.27 -12.16 5.03
N ILE A 385 13.65 -13.25 4.56
CA ILE A 385 12.23 -13.54 4.84
C ILE A 385 12.02 -13.78 6.34
N ALA A 386 12.93 -14.48 7.02
CA ALA A 386 12.84 -14.70 8.46
C ALA A 386 12.95 -13.38 9.24
N ALA A 387 13.81 -12.46 8.80
CA ALA A 387 13.89 -11.12 9.39
C ALA A 387 12.59 -10.33 9.21
N MET A 388 11.97 -10.38 8.01
CA MET A 388 10.68 -9.73 7.76
C MET A 388 9.55 -10.33 8.64
N LEU A 389 9.49 -11.65 8.78
CA LEU A 389 8.54 -12.33 9.66
C LEU A 389 8.70 -11.92 11.13
N ARG A 390 9.95 -11.73 11.59
CA ARG A 390 10.21 -11.22 12.94
C ARG A 390 9.70 -9.80 13.11
N THR A 391 9.73 -8.96 12.07
CA THR A 391 9.08 -7.64 12.13
C THR A 391 7.56 -7.77 12.29
N GLU A 392 6.90 -8.72 11.60
CA GLU A 392 5.47 -8.98 11.81
C GLU A 392 5.14 -9.40 13.24
N VAL A 393 5.94 -10.31 13.80
CA VAL A 393 5.81 -10.71 15.22
C VAL A 393 5.98 -9.50 16.15
N GLY A 394 6.92 -8.60 15.84
CA GLY A 394 7.11 -7.35 16.56
C GLY A 394 5.88 -6.44 16.52
N ARG A 395 5.27 -6.25 15.35
CA ARG A 395 4.04 -5.46 15.19
C ARG A 395 2.85 -6.03 15.95
N ILE A 396 2.73 -7.35 16.01
CA ILE A 396 1.75 -8.03 16.87
C ILE A 396 2.08 -7.76 18.35
N ALA A 397 3.35 -7.86 18.75
CA ALA A 397 3.77 -7.63 20.13
C ALA A 397 3.54 -6.20 20.63
N GLU A 398 3.56 -5.19 19.75
CA GLU A 398 3.17 -3.81 20.07
C GLU A 398 1.71 -3.71 20.54
N ARG A 399 0.85 -4.68 20.19
CA ARG A 399 -0.54 -4.71 20.65
C ARG A 399 -0.73 -5.26 22.05
N PHE A 400 0.32 -5.81 22.66
CA PHE A 400 0.33 -6.37 24.00
C PHE A 400 1.24 -5.51 24.91
N PRO A 401 0.69 -4.53 25.65
CA PRO A 401 1.48 -3.65 26.50
C PRO A 401 2.27 -4.44 27.56
N PRO A 402 3.57 -4.14 27.77
CA PRO A 402 4.44 -4.94 28.63
C PRO A 402 3.95 -5.05 30.08
N GLU A 403 3.41 -3.95 30.61
CA GLU A 403 2.99 -3.85 32.02
C GLU A 403 1.82 -4.77 32.37
N SER A 404 0.96 -5.07 31.39
CA SER A 404 -0.27 -5.85 31.60
C SER A 404 -0.30 -7.19 30.87
N HIS A 405 0.62 -7.44 29.92
CA HIS A 405 0.61 -8.61 29.05
C HIS A 405 1.99 -9.31 28.96
N ALA A 406 2.79 -9.28 30.03
CA ALA A 406 4.14 -9.86 30.07
C ALA A 406 4.20 -11.33 29.60
N ALA A 407 3.24 -12.17 29.99
CA ALA A 407 3.19 -13.57 29.57
C ALA A 407 2.99 -13.71 28.05
N GLY A 408 2.03 -12.97 27.47
CA GLY A 408 1.79 -12.97 26.02
C GLY A 408 2.98 -12.42 25.23
N ARG A 409 3.62 -11.35 25.75
CA ARG A 409 4.88 -10.82 25.21
C ARG A 409 6.00 -11.85 25.23
N GLY A 410 6.08 -12.65 26.30
CA GLY A 410 7.02 -13.77 26.40
C GLY A 410 6.85 -14.77 25.26
N LEU A 411 5.62 -15.20 24.96
CA LEU A 411 5.30 -16.11 23.85
C LEU A 411 5.77 -15.54 22.50
N LEU A 412 5.42 -14.29 22.20
CA LEU A 412 5.82 -13.61 20.95
C LEU A 412 7.35 -13.44 20.84
N GLN A 413 8.04 -13.24 21.96
CA GLN A 413 9.51 -13.23 21.98
C GLN A 413 10.10 -14.62 21.71
N GLU A 414 9.46 -15.70 22.17
CA GLU A 414 9.86 -17.06 21.82
C GLU A 414 9.70 -17.30 20.31
N TRP A 415 8.58 -16.87 19.72
CA TRP A 415 8.36 -16.97 18.27
C TRP A 415 9.47 -16.28 17.48
N SER A 416 9.89 -15.09 17.92
CA SER A 416 11.00 -14.37 17.29
C SER A 416 12.35 -15.11 17.46
N ARG A 417 12.59 -15.73 18.63
CA ARG A 417 13.81 -16.52 18.89
C ARG A 417 13.87 -17.80 18.05
N ASP A 418 12.75 -18.48 17.89
CA ASP A 418 12.65 -19.68 17.06
C ASP A 418 12.93 -19.37 15.58
N LEU A 419 12.45 -18.22 15.06
CA LEU A 419 12.82 -17.77 13.71
C LEU A 419 14.32 -17.46 13.58
N ILE A 420 14.95 -16.93 14.63
CA ILE A 420 16.42 -16.77 14.65
C ILE A 420 17.09 -18.15 14.57
N GLU A 421 16.58 -19.15 15.28
CA GLU A 421 17.13 -20.51 15.24
C GLU A 421 17.05 -21.13 13.85
N VAL A 422 15.94 -20.95 13.12
CA VAL A 422 15.81 -21.36 11.71
C VAL A 422 16.96 -20.78 10.87
N THR A 423 17.20 -19.47 10.97
CA THR A 423 18.29 -18.82 10.22
C THR A 423 19.67 -19.26 10.70
N ARG A 424 19.86 -19.53 12.01
CA ARG A 424 21.12 -20.00 12.57
C ARG A 424 21.50 -21.38 12.03
N LEU A 425 20.51 -22.27 11.89
CA LEU A 425 20.69 -23.61 11.31
C LEU A 425 21.01 -23.51 9.81
N ALA A 426 20.29 -22.67 9.06
CA ALA A 426 20.59 -22.42 7.64
C ALA A 426 22.01 -21.85 7.46
N LYS A 427 22.44 -20.89 8.29
CA LYS A 427 23.81 -20.32 8.29
C LYS A 427 24.89 -21.36 8.59
N ALA A 428 24.54 -22.43 9.30
CA ALA A 428 25.41 -23.57 9.59
C ALA A 428 25.32 -24.68 8.53
N ASP A 429 24.70 -24.42 7.37
CA ASP A 429 24.50 -25.37 6.27
C ASP A 429 23.62 -26.58 6.66
N ARG A 430 22.77 -26.40 7.68
CA ARG A 430 21.88 -27.45 8.24
C ARG A 430 20.42 -27.22 7.80
N PHE A 431 20.19 -27.13 6.50
CA PHE A 431 18.87 -26.78 5.94
C PHE A 431 17.76 -27.79 6.29
N ALA A 432 18.08 -29.08 6.41
CA ALA A 432 17.11 -30.08 6.87
C ALA A 432 16.58 -29.75 8.27
N GLU A 433 17.48 -29.43 9.19
CA GLU A 433 17.12 -29.07 10.55
C GLU A 433 16.46 -27.69 10.63
N ALA A 434 16.81 -26.76 9.73
CA ALA A 434 16.12 -25.49 9.61
C ALA A 434 14.64 -25.67 9.20
N ARG A 435 14.34 -26.61 8.29
CA ARG A 435 12.97 -26.98 7.91
C ARG A 435 12.20 -27.63 9.07
N ASP A 436 12.86 -28.48 9.85
CA ASP A 436 12.29 -29.05 11.07
C ASP A 436 11.99 -27.95 12.11
N ALA A 437 12.90 -27.01 12.30
CA ALA A 437 12.73 -25.85 13.18
C ALA A 437 11.56 -24.95 12.74
N LEU A 438 11.39 -24.72 11.43
CA LEU A 438 10.23 -23.98 10.91
C LEU A 438 8.92 -24.71 11.18
N THR A 439 8.91 -26.04 11.04
CA THR A 439 7.74 -26.88 11.36
C THR A 439 7.41 -26.82 12.85
N ALA A 440 8.43 -26.86 13.72
CA ALA A 440 8.28 -26.69 15.16
C ALA A 440 7.74 -25.31 15.52
N TRP A 441 8.21 -24.25 14.85
CA TRP A 441 7.72 -22.89 15.02
C TRP A 441 6.24 -22.76 14.66
N ARG A 442 5.80 -23.30 13.51
CA ARG A 442 4.38 -23.34 13.12
C ARG A 442 3.53 -24.10 14.15
N SER A 443 4.05 -25.20 14.68
CA SER A 443 3.38 -25.98 15.73
C SER A 443 3.22 -25.16 17.02
N ARG A 444 4.24 -24.37 17.37
CA ARG A 444 4.19 -23.45 18.52
C ARG A 444 3.17 -22.33 18.33
N LEU A 445 3.11 -21.71 17.15
CA LEU A 445 2.08 -20.69 16.84
C LEU A 445 0.68 -21.23 17.17
N ALA A 446 0.37 -22.43 16.69
CA ALA A 446 -0.92 -23.07 16.93
C ALA A 446 -1.16 -23.40 18.41
N ALA A 447 -0.12 -23.82 19.14
CA ALA A 447 -0.20 -24.13 20.57
C ALA A 447 -0.41 -22.89 21.45
N ASP A 448 0.22 -21.78 21.10
CA ASP A 448 0.18 -20.53 21.87
C ASP A 448 -1.07 -19.69 21.58
N LEU A 449 -1.71 -19.90 20.43
CA LEU A 449 -2.88 -19.15 19.96
C LEU A 449 -4.00 -19.04 21.01
N PRO A 450 -4.46 -20.13 21.68
CA PRO A 450 -5.50 -20.02 22.70
C PRO A 450 -5.11 -19.11 23.88
N ALA A 451 -3.84 -19.03 24.24
CA ALA A 451 -3.38 -18.18 25.33
C ALA A 451 -3.40 -16.70 24.95
N LEU A 452 -2.92 -16.35 23.75
CA LEU A 452 -2.92 -14.98 23.26
C LEU A 452 -4.33 -14.47 22.94
N ALA A 453 -5.20 -15.32 22.37
CA ALA A 453 -6.59 -14.95 22.08
C ALA A 453 -7.40 -14.64 23.35
N ARG A 454 -7.14 -15.32 24.47
CA ARG A 454 -7.84 -15.06 25.75
C ARG A 454 -7.62 -13.65 26.30
N VAL A 455 -6.47 -13.03 25.97
CA VAL A 455 -6.10 -11.70 26.46
C VAL A 455 -6.29 -10.61 25.41
N GLU A 456 -6.82 -10.94 24.23
CA GLU A 456 -7.08 -9.95 23.16
C GLU A 456 -8.03 -8.85 23.64
N SER A 457 -9.06 -9.19 24.42
CA SER A 457 -10.06 -8.24 24.92
C SER A 457 -9.49 -7.18 25.87
N THR A 458 -8.36 -7.45 26.50
CA THR A 458 -7.63 -6.52 27.39
C THR A 458 -6.41 -5.89 26.72
N SER A 459 -6.08 -6.29 25.49
CA SER A 459 -4.96 -5.77 24.70
C SER A 459 -5.33 -4.49 23.92
N LEU A 460 -4.39 -3.94 23.15
CA LEU A 460 -4.63 -2.80 22.26
C LEU A 460 -5.37 -3.17 20.96
N TYR A 461 -5.75 -4.43 20.77
CA TYR A 461 -6.77 -4.80 19.78
C TYR A 461 -8.18 -4.34 20.20
N ASN A 462 -8.42 -4.20 21.51
CA ASN A 462 -9.68 -3.68 22.02
C ASN A 462 -9.69 -2.13 21.94
N PRO A 463 -10.62 -1.50 21.19
CA PRO A 463 -10.67 -0.05 21.04
C PRO A 463 -10.91 0.72 22.32
N GLU A 464 -11.60 0.12 23.30
CA GLU A 464 -11.87 0.78 24.58
C GLU A 464 -10.63 0.75 25.48
N THR A 465 -9.88 -0.36 25.48
CA THR A 465 -8.56 -0.40 26.10
C THR A 465 -7.61 0.60 25.45
N LEU A 466 -7.56 0.61 24.11
CA LEU A 466 -6.72 1.54 23.37
C LEU A 466 -7.11 3.00 23.65
N ARG A 467 -8.40 3.34 23.63
CA ARG A 467 -8.88 4.69 23.91
C ARG A 467 -8.41 5.19 25.28
N ARG A 468 -8.47 4.35 26.32
CA ARG A 468 -7.92 4.71 27.63
C ARG A 468 -6.43 5.02 27.56
N MET A 469 -5.65 4.18 26.87
CA MET A 469 -4.22 4.39 26.70
C MET A 469 -3.91 5.69 25.94
N VAL A 470 -4.63 5.95 24.84
CA VAL A 470 -4.49 7.17 24.05
C VAL A 470 -4.85 8.41 24.88
N ILE A 471 -5.95 8.39 25.63
CA ILE A 471 -6.31 9.52 26.51
C ILE A 471 -5.23 9.76 27.58
N THR A 472 -4.63 8.70 28.12
CA THR A 472 -3.50 8.83 29.06
C THR A 472 -2.26 9.39 28.39
N ALA A 473 -1.96 8.98 27.16
CA ALA A 473 -0.84 9.49 26.37
C ALA A 473 -0.94 11.00 26.03
N TYR A 474 -2.16 11.53 25.94
CA TYR A 474 -2.42 12.94 25.63
C TYR A 474 -2.48 13.86 26.86
N ARG A 475 -2.35 13.31 28.07
CA ARG A 475 -2.33 14.06 29.35
C ARG A 475 -0.91 14.18 29.84
#